data_AF-A0A1Y4H4K8-F1
#
_entry.id   AF-A0A1Y4H4K8-F1
#
_cell.length_a   1.000
_cell.length_b   1.000
_cell.length_c   1.000
_cell.angle_alpha   90.00
_cell.angle_beta   90.00
_cell.angle_gamma   90.00
#
_symmetry.space_group_name_H-M   'P 1'
#
loop_
_entity.id
_entity.type
_entity.pdbx_description
1 polymer ?
#
loop_
_entity_poly.entity_id
_entity_poly.type
_entity_poly.pdbx_seq_one_letter_code
_entity_poly.pdbx_strand_id
1 'polypeptide(L)'
;MEKVKPCTAQYDRTVYSSFRTRDILTRGFDEIQILLRYLYMNEDHAIIFDNGLCKLEIKMTPSMNLTARNLNFPDFPATHRPIELPELLGIIEQLEETPAVEYPDSFANRWEKVKTICASTMVQNQIKK
;
A
#
# COMPACT_ATOMS: atom_id res chain seq x y z
N MET A 1 -28.63 -17.60 -2.49
CA MET A 1 -27.70 -16.78 -1.67
C MET A 1 -26.36 -17.49 -1.69
N GLU A 2 -25.47 -17.04 -2.58
CA GLU A 2 -24.13 -17.60 -2.70
C GLU A 2 -23.32 -17.15 -1.47
N LYS A 3 -22.77 -18.10 -0.73
CA LYS A 3 -21.95 -17.80 0.45
C LYS A 3 -20.65 -17.17 -0.05
N VAL A 4 -20.49 -15.87 0.15
CA VAL A 4 -19.22 -15.17 -0.05
C VAL A 4 -18.18 -15.88 0.82
N LYS A 5 -17.16 -16.48 0.18
CA LYS A 5 -16.04 -17.10 0.91
C LYS A 5 -15.37 -16.00 1.75
N PRO A 6 -15.06 -16.24 3.03
CA PRO A 6 -14.29 -15.28 3.80
C PRO A 6 -12.94 -15.09 3.10
N CYS A 7 -12.57 -13.83 2.84
CA CYS A 7 -11.22 -13.53 2.41
C CYS A 7 -10.28 -13.96 3.54
N THR A 8 -9.49 -15.00 3.31
CA THR A 8 -8.42 -15.40 4.22
C THR A 8 -7.29 -14.41 4.03
N ALA A 9 -7.32 -13.30 4.77
CA ALA A 9 -6.23 -12.33 4.77
C ALA A 9 -4.91 -13.07 5.04
N GLN A 10 -3.95 -12.92 4.14
CA GLN A 10 -2.61 -13.48 4.27
C GLN A 10 -1.85 -12.83 5.45
N TYR A 11 -2.22 -11.59 5.77
CA TYR A 11 -1.61 -10.69 6.73
C TYR A 11 -2.62 -10.30 7.82
N ASP A 12 -2.86 -11.22 8.76
CA ASP A 12 -3.66 -10.91 9.96
C ASP A 12 -2.94 -9.88 10.86
N ARG A 13 -3.51 -8.67 10.91
CA ARG A 13 -2.97 -7.55 11.70
C ARG A 13 -2.86 -7.86 13.19
N THR A 14 -3.74 -8.71 13.74
CA THR A 14 -3.73 -9.09 15.16
C THR A 14 -2.59 -10.05 15.51
N VAL A 15 -2.19 -10.87 14.54
CA VAL A 15 -1.04 -11.77 14.70
C VAL A 15 0.25 -10.96 14.78
N TYR A 16 0.39 -9.91 13.97
CA TYR A 16 1.64 -9.13 13.92
C TYR A 16 1.85 -8.19 15.10
N SER A 17 0.80 -7.83 15.82
CA SER A 17 0.95 -7.09 17.07
C SER A 17 1.49 -7.93 18.23
N SER A 18 1.47 -9.26 18.11
CA SER A 18 1.76 -10.19 19.21
C SER A 18 2.84 -11.23 18.92
N PHE A 19 3.08 -11.58 17.65
CA PHE A 19 4.00 -12.64 17.26
C PHE A 19 4.88 -12.26 16.06
N ARG A 20 6.14 -12.71 16.09
CA ARG A 20 7.04 -12.67 14.93
C ARG A 20 6.72 -13.84 14.02
N THR A 21 6.48 -13.57 12.74
CA THR A 21 6.12 -14.60 11.75
C THR A 21 7.20 -14.73 10.68
N ARG A 22 7.31 -15.94 10.10
CA ARG A 22 8.24 -16.19 9.01
C ARG A 22 7.89 -15.37 7.77
N ASP A 23 6.60 -15.19 7.48
CA ASP A 23 6.13 -14.52 6.27
C ASP A 23 6.51 -13.03 6.22
N ILE A 24 6.57 -12.36 7.39
CA ILE A 24 7.13 -11.00 7.48
C ILE A 24 8.61 -11.00 7.06
N LEU A 25 9.39 -11.96 7.54
CA LEU A 25 10.83 -12.02 7.28
C LEU A 25 11.16 -12.33 5.82
N THR A 26 10.36 -13.21 5.18
CA THR A 26 10.65 -13.69 3.84
C THR A 26 9.98 -12.89 2.72
N ARG A 27 8.96 -12.08 3.04
CA ARG A 27 8.23 -11.29 2.04
C ARG A 27 7.78 -9.93 2.57
N GLY A 28 7.20 -9.87 3.77
CA GLY A 28 6.53 -8.67 4.27
C GLY A 28 7.41 -7.40 4.26
N PHE A 29 8.66 -7.49 4.71
CA PHE A 29 9.55 -6.31 4.69
C PHE A 29 9.89 -5.82 3.28
N ASP A 30 10.07 -6.73 2.32
CA ASP A 30 10.39 -6.37 0.94
C ASP A 30 9.18 -5.67 0.27
N GLU A 31 7.97 -6.16 0.52
CA GLU A 31 6.75 -5.55 -0.02
C GLU A 31 6.52 -4.14 0.57
N ILE A 32 6.72 -3.98 1.90
CA ILE A 32 6.67 -2.66 2.55
C ILE A 32 7.70 -1.72 1.93
N GLN A 33 8.92 -2.21 1.71
CA GLN A 33 9.98 -1.40 1.11
C GLN A 33 9.59 -0.92 -0.30
N ILE A 34 8.96 -1.77 -1.11
CA ILE A 34 8.45 -1.38 -2.43
C ILE A 34 7.37 -0.30 -2.31
N LEU A 35 6.42 -0.46 -1.39
CA LEU A 35 5.36 0.53 -1.18
C LEU A 35 5.93 1.89 -0.78
N LEU A 36 6.86 1.92 0.18
CA LEU A 36 7.48 3.17 0.63
C LEU A 36 8.28 3.85 -0.49
N ARG A 37 9.03 3.08 -1.28
CA ARG A 37 9.72 3.61 -2.47
C ARG A 37 8.75 4.20 -3.48
N TYR A 38 7.65 3.51 -3.75
CA TYR A 38 6.61 3.99 -4.65
C TYR A 38 6.00 5.30 -4.18
N LEU A 39 5.68 5.44 -2.90
CA LEU A 39 5.15 6.70 -2.36
C LEU A 39 6.19 7.83 -2.36
N TYR A 40 7.48 7.52 -2.23
CA TYR A 40 8.54 8.54 -2.21
C TYR A 40 8.86 9.13 -3.57
N MET A 41 8.85 8.31 -4.63
CA MET A 41 9.46 8.68 -5.91
C MET A 41 8.74 9.82 -6.65
N ASN A 42 7.49 10.12 -6.30
CA ASN A 42 6.69 11.17 -6.92
C ASN A 42 5.62 11.68 -5.93
N GLU A 43 5.46 13.00 -5.81
CA GLU A 43 4.46 13.64 -4.94
C GLU A 43 2.99 13.34 -5.32
N ASP A 44 2.76 12.96 -6.58
CA ASP A 44 1.45 12.55 -7.09
C ASP A 44 1.14 11.09 -6.75
N HIS A 45 2.14 10.29 -6.37
CA HIS A 45 1.88 8.91 -5.99
C HIS A 45 1.09 8.84 -4.69
N ALA A 46 -0.08 8.23 -4.78
CA ALA A 46 -0.98 7.97 -3.68
C ALA A 46 -1.51 6.55 -3.73
N ILE A 47 -1.84 6.03 -2.56
CA ILE A 47 -2.62 4.81 -2.42
C ILE A 47 -3.94 5.15 -1.74
N ILE A 48 -5.03 4.71 -2.34
CA ILE A 48 -6.36 4.77 -1.74
C ILE A 48 -6.68 3.37 -1.26
N PHE A 49 -7.08 3.25 0.01
CA PHE A 49 -7.47 1.98 0.63
C PHE A 49 -8.67 2.21 1.56
N ASP A 50 -9.34 1.13 1.93
CA ASP A 50 -10.47 1.18 2.86
C ASP A 50 -10.06 0.54 4.19
N ASN A 51 -10.09 1.30 5.29
CA ASN A 51 -9.72 0.76 6.60
C ASN A 51 -10.89 0.04 7.31
N GLY A 52 -12.03 -0.15 6.64
CA GLY A 52 -13.26 -0.71 7.20
C GLY A 52 -14.20 0.35 7.80
N LEU A 53 -13.75 1.59 7.95
CA LEU A 53 -14.55 2.73 8.45
C LEU A 53 -14.71 3.80 7.38
N CYS A 54 -13.66 4.06 6.61
CA CYS A 54 -13.64 5.08 5.57
C CYS A 54 -12.55 4.80 4.54
N LYS A 55 -12.70 5.41 3.37
CA LYS A 55 -11.64 5.46 2.36
C LYS A 55 -10.59 6.47 2.76
N LEU A 56 -9.35 6.02 2.84
CA LEU A 56 -8.20 6.83 3.15
C LEU A 56 -7.29 6.90 1.94
N GLU A 57 -6.79 8.10 1.64
CA GLU A 57 -5.67 8.32 0.73
C GLU A 57 -4.40 8.49 1.55
N ILE A 58 -3.37 7.71 1.24
CA ILE A 58 -2.03 7.89 1.81
C ILE A 58 -1.05 8.41 0.78
N LYS A 59 -0.21 9.33 1.24
CA LYS A 59 0.93 9.89 0.52
C LYS A 59 2.15 9.92 1.43
N MET A 60 3.32 10.14 0.86
CA MET A 60 4.54 10.36 1.62
C MET A 60 5.11 11.74 1.33
N THR A 61 5.51 12.46 2.37
CA THR A 61 6.17 13.76 2.23
C THR A 61 7.66 13.59 1.89
N PRO A 62 8.35 14.63 1.40
CA PRO A 62 9.79 14.59 1.14
C PRO A 62 10.64 14.23 2.37
N SER A 63 10.15 14.53 3.57
CA SER A 63 10.77 14.16 4.86
C SER A 63 10.47 12.73 5.30
N MET A 64 9.92 11.89 4.42
CA MET A 64 9.57 10.48 4.66
C MET A 64 8.47 10.28 5.72
N ASN A 65 7.64 11.29 5.96
CA ASN A 65 6.45 11.14 6.81
C ASN A 65 5.27 10.69 5.96
N LEU A 66 4.52 9.69 6.44
CA LEU A 66 3.25 9.32 5.84
C LEU A 66 2.14 10.27 6.31
N THR A 67 1.27 10.65 5.38
CA THR A 67 0.05 11.40 5.67
C THR A 67 -1.14 10.61 5.19
N ALA A 68 -2.27 10.77 5.88
CA ALA A 68 -3.53 10.14 5.52
C ALA A 68 -4.64 11.20 5.43
N ARG A 69 -5.39 11.17 4.33
CA ARG A 69 -6.56 12.03 4.10
C ARG A 69 -7.81 11.18 4.04
N ASN A 70 -8.82 11.56 4.83
CA ASN A 70 -10.12 10.89 4.79
C ASN A 70 -10.93 11.40 3.61
N LEU A 71 -11.20 10.52 2.64
CA LEU A 71 -11.91 10.88 1.42
C LEU A 71 -13.42 11.07 1.64
N ASN A 72 -13.97 10.60 2.76
CA ASN A 72 -15.36 10.88 3.13
C ASN A 72 -15.54 12.32 3.64
N PHE A 73 -14.45 12.98 4.05
CA PHE A 73 -14.44 14.35 4.56
C PHE A 73 -13.39 15.19 3.81
N PRO A 74 -13.60 15.46 2.51
CA PRO A 74 -12.57 16.01 1.62
C PRO A 74 -12.11 17.42 2.01
N ASP A 75 -12.94 18.16 2.74
CA ASP A 75 -12.64 19.52 3.23
C ASP A 75 -11.60 19.52 4.36
N PHE A 76 -11.35 18.37 5.00
CA PHE A 76 -10.34 18.28 6.04
C PHE A 76 -8.96 18.00 5.44
N PRO A 77 -7.91 18.66 5.96
CA PRO A 77 -6.56 18.44 5.48
C PRO A 77 -6.09 17.01 5.77
N ALA A 78 -5.12 16.55 4.99
CA ALA A 78 -4.40 15.33 5.30
C ALA A 78 -3.74 15.48 6.69
N THR A 79 -3.83 14.43 7.50
CA THR A 79 -3.26 14.40 8.84
C THR A 79 -1.99 13.57 8.86
N HIS A 80 -1.00 14.03 9.63
CA HIS A 80 0.12 13.18 10.01
C HIS A 80 -0.40 12.14 10.99
N ARG A 81 -0.36 10.88 10.58
CA ARG A 81 -0.72 9.75 11.43
C ARG A 81 0.41 8.74 11.36
N PRO A 82 0.90 8.21 12.50
CA PRO A 82 1.77 7.05 12.47
C PRO A 82 1.00 5.88 11.85
N ILE A 83 1.46 5.44 10.69
CA ILE A 83 0.99 4.22 10.03
C ILE A 83 2.00 3.14 10.37
N GLU A 84 1.56 2.17 11.15
CA GLU A 84 2.40 1.07 11.60
C GLU A 84 2.60 0.04 10.48
N LEU A 85 3.70 -0.72 10.56
CA LEU A 85 4.04 -1.73 9.54
C LEU A 85 2.92 -2.75 9.25
N PRO A 86 2.14 -3.24 10.25
CA PRO A 86 1.01 -4.13 9.98
C PRO A 86 -0.11 -3.47 9.16
N GLU A 87 -0.32 -2.16 9.31
CA GLU A 87 -1.30 -1.43 8.50
C GLU A 87 -0.83 -1.33 7.05
N LEU A 88 0.47 -1.11 6.81
CA LEU A 88 1.05 -1.16 5.46
C LEU A 88 0.89 -2.53 4.79
N LEU A 89 1.09 -3.63 5.52
CA LEU A 89 0.85 -4.98 5.00
C LEU A 89 -0.62 -5.18 4.61
N GLY A 90 -1.54 -4.78 5.49
CA GLY A 90 -2.97 -4.86 5.17
C GLY A 90 -3.41 -3.94 4.03
N ILE A 91 -2.68 -2.84 3.77
CA ILE A 91 -2.90 -2.01 2.57
C ILE A 91 -2.45 -2.79 1.33
N ILE A 92 -1.27 -3.42 1.36
CA ILE A 92 -0.75 -4.20 0.23
C ILE A 92 -1.71 -5.31 -0.18
N GLU A 93 -2.30 -6.03 0.78
CA GLU A 93 -3.34 -7.04 0.50
C GLU A 93 -4.52 -6.48 -0.28
N GLN A 94 -5.05 -5.34 0.16
CA GLN A 94 -6.16 -4.71 -0.55
C GLN A 94 -5.77 -4.34 -1.98
N LEU A 95 -4.52 -3.92 -2.22
CA LEU A 95 -4.03 -3.63 -3.56
C LEU A 95 -3.84 -4.88 -4.41
N GLU A 96 -3.57 -6.04 -3.81
CA GLU A 96 -3.53 -7.33 -4.50
C GLU A 96 -4.92 -7.81 -4.93
N GLU A 97 -5.96 -7.41 -4.19
CA GLU A 97 -7.37 -7.73 -4.46
C GLU A 97 -8.08 -6.70 -5.35
N THR A 98 -7.54 -5.49 -5.47
CA THR A 98 -8.17 -4.40 -6.23
C THR A 98 -7.65 -4.37 -7.68
N PRO A 99 -8.52 -4.25 -8.69
CA PRO A 99 -8.09 -4.09 -10.08
C PRO A 99 -7.26 -2.81 -10.27
N ALA A 100 -6.37 -2.81 -11.26
CA ALA A 100 -5.58 -1.62 -11.59
C ALA A 100 -6.50 -0.49 -12.10
N VAL A 101 -6.42 0.69 -11.47
CA VAL A 101 -7.30 1.83 -11.78
C VAL A 101 -7.04 2.43 -13.16
N GLU A 102 -5.78 2.48 -13.59
CA GLU A 102 -5.41 3.01 -14.91
C GLU A 102 -4.67 1.91 -15.66
N TYR A 103 -5.11 1.67 -16.90
CA TYR A 103 -4.74 0.53 -17.74
C TYR A 103 -5.10 -0.82 -17.10
N PRO A 104 -6.40 -1.07 -16.84
CA PRO A 104 -6.87 -2.28 -16.14
C PRO A 104 -6.46 -3.58 -16.86
N ASP A 105 -6.37 -3.56 -18.19
CA ASP A 105 -6.00 -4.74 -18.98
C ASP A 105 -4.48 -5.01 -18.99
N SER A 106 -3.67 -4.09 -18.47
CA SER A 106 -2.21 -4.19 -18.49
C SER A 106 -1.62 -4.81 -17.22
N PHE A 107 -2.39 -4.89 -16.13
CA PHE A 107 -1.90 -5.38 -14.83
C PHE A 107 -2.96 -6.23 -14.13
N ALA A 108 -2.54 -7.34 -13.52
CA ALA A 108 -3.46 -8.25 -12.83
C ALA A 108 -4.19 -7.58 -11.66
N ASN A 109 -3.51 -6.70 -10.92
CA ASN A 109 -4.07 -5.95 -9.81
C ASN A 109 -3.29 -4.64 -9.59
N ARG A 110 -3.76 -3.82 -8.65
CA ARG A 110 -3.15 -2.53 -8.33
C ARG A 110 -1.73 -2.71 -7.77
N TRP A 111 -1.46 -3.78 -7.02
CA TRP A 111 -0.13 -4.04 -6.47
C TRP A 111 0.93 -4.36 -7.54
N GLU A 112 0.61 -5.18 -8.53
CA GLU A 112 1.50 -5.49 -9.66
C GLU A 112 1.90 -4.23 -10.42
N LYS A 113 0.96 -3.30 -10.60
CA LYS A 113 1.27 -1.99 -11.19
C LYS A 113 2.27 -1.21 -10.33
N VAL A 114 2.07 -1.15 -9.01
CA VAL A 114 2.97 -0.47 -8.07
C VAL A 114 4.38 -1.07 -8.14
N LYS A 115 4.49 -2.40 -8.08
CA LYS A 115 5.78 -3.12 -8.21
C LYS A 115 6.48 -2.80 -9.53
N THR A 116 5.74 -2.81 -10.64
CA THR A 116 6.30 -2.56 -11.97
C THR A 116 6.82 -1.14 -12.13
N ILE A 117 6.04 -0.14 -11.69
CA ILE A 117 6.47 1.27 -11.71
C ILE A 117 7.70 1.43 -10.83
N CYS A 118 7.68 0.88 -9.61
CA CYS A 118 8.80 0.98 -8.70
C CYS A 118 10.08 0.37 -9.28
N ALA A 119 10.03 -0.85 -9.80
CA ALA A 119 11.18 -1.52 -10.39
C ALA A 119 11.77 -0.69 -11.55
N SER A 120 10.91 -0.20 -12.44
CA SER A 120 11.32 0.60 -13.60
C SER A 120 12.03 1.89 -13.18
N THR A 121 11.46 2.64 -12.24
CA THR A 121 12.04 3.89 -11.73
C THR A 121 13.36 3.65 -10.98
N MET A 122 13.45 2.57 -10.20
CA MET A 122 14.68 2.23 -9.48
C MET A 122 15.84 1.91 -10.43
N VAL A 123 15.59 1.18 -11.51
CA VAL A 123 16.61 0.91 -12.55
C VAL A 123 17.07 2.22 -13.20
N GLN A 124 16.14 3.11 -13.55
CA GLN A 124 16.49 4.42 -14.12
C GLN A 124 17.37 5.24 -13.17
N ASN A 125 17.05 5.26 -11.87
CA ASN A 125 17.84 5.98 -10.86
C ASN A 125 19.22 5.37 -10.61
N GLN A 126 19.42 4.08 -10.88
CA GLN A 126 20.74 3.44 -10.82
C GLN A 126 21.61 3.79 -12.02
N ILE A 127 21.01 3.91 -13.20
CA ILE A 127 21.71 4.25 -14.46
C ILE A 127 22.08 5.74 -14.50
N LYS A 128 21.27 6.61 -13.93
CA LYS A 128 21.49 8.08 -13.89
C LYS A 128 22.57 8.52 -12.87
N LYS A 129 23.34 7.59 -12.30
CA LYS A 129 24.50 7.89 -11.45
C LYS A 129 25.69 8.33 -12.30
#